data_AF-A0A2X4X8E2-F1
#
_entry.id   AF-A0A2X4X8E2-F1
#
_cell.length_a   1.000
_cell.length_b   1.000
_cell.length_c   1.000
_cell.angle_alpha   90.00
_cell.angle_beta   90.00
_cell.angle_gamma   90.00
#
_symmetry.space_group_name_H-M   'P 1'
#
loop_
_entity.id
_entity.type
_entity.pdbx_description
1 polymer ?
#
loop_
_entity_poly.entity_id
_entity_poly.type
_entity_poly.pdbx_seq_one_letter_code
_entity_poly.pdbx_strand_id
1 'polypeptide(L)' 'MMQPKLGQVKGETGEAIADLRNIAQLGYEEDDDLEELELSFEEIREYVRMAAILCHSDFARLSTAPENAKPTLH' A
#
# COMPACT_ATOMS: atom_id res chain seq x y z
N MET A 1 16.15 -1.85 -1.09
CA MET A 1 15.97 -1.26 -2.44
C MET A 1 14.47 -1.10 -2.66
N MET A 2 14.01 0.09 -3.08
CA MET A 2 12.58 0.35 -3.32
C MET A 2 12.15 -0.45 -4.56
N GLN A 3 11.05 -1.19 -4.51
CA GLN A 3 10.60 -1.97 -5.68
C GLN A 3 10.33 -1.03 -6.87
N PRO A 4 11.00 -1.21 -8.02
CA PRO A 4 10.96 -0.24 -9.13
C PRO A 4 9.57 -0.05 -9.77
N LYS A 5 8.62 -0.96 -9.52
CA LYS A 5 7.27 -0.91 -10.08
C LYS A 5 6.26 -0.17 -9.19
N LEU A 6 6.63 0.20 -7.96
CA LEU A 6 5.68 0.77 -7.00
C LEU A 6 5.15 2.14 -7.46
N GLY A 7 6.01 2.98 -8.07
CA GLY A 7 5.62 4.28 -8.62
C GLY A 7 4.82 4.22 -9.93
N GLN A 8 4.55 3.02 -10.46
CA GLN A 8 3.75 2.82 -11.68
C GLN A 8 2.34 2.33 -11.39
N VAL A 9 2.05 1.98 -10.14
CA VAL A 9 0.73 1.52 -9.69
C VAL A 9 -0.24 2.71 -9.70
N LYS A 10 -1.40 2.53 -10.33
CA LYS A 10 -2.43 3.56 -10.48
C LYS A 10 -3.74 3.09 -9.85
N GLY A 11 -4.69 4.01 -9.67
CA GLY A 11 -5.97 3.73 -9.04
C GLY A 11 -5.81 3.57 -7.52
N GLU A 12 -6.78 2.90 -6.91
CA GLU A 12 -6.92 2.79 -5.45
C GLU A 12 -5.63 2.28 -4.75
N THR A 13 -4.95 1.29 -5.33
CA THR A 13 -3.68 0.78 -4.75
C THR A 13 -2.54 1.78 -4.85
N GLY A 14 -2.51 2.61 -5.90
CA GLY A 14 -1.52 3.69 -6.03
C GLY A 14 -1.74 4.80 -5.00
N GLU A 15 -3.00 5.14 -4.74
CA GLU A 15 -3.41 6.09 -3.70
C GLU A 15 -3.05 5.57 -2.31
N ALA A 16 -3.39 4.31 -2.02
CA ALA A 16 -3.02 3.67 -0.75
C ALA A 16 -1.51 3.68 -0.50
N ILE A 17 -0.69 3.46 -1.53
CA ILE A 17 0.78 3.55 -1.42
C ILE A 17 1.25 4.99 -1.14
N ALA A 18 0.61 5.99 -1.76
CA ALA A 18 0.92 7.39 -1.51
C ALA A 18 0.55 7.81 -0.08
N ASP A 19 -0.63 7.37 0.40
CA ASP A 19 -1.10 7.62 1.75
C ASP A 19 -0.18 6.96 2.79
N LEU A 20 0.24 5.72 2.57
CA LEU A 20 1.22 5.05 3.43
C LEU A 20 2.55 5.80 3.51
N ARG A 21 3.00 6.44 2.42
CA ARG A 21 4.19 7.30 2.44
C ARG A 21 3.96 8.56 3.27
N ASN A 22 2.78 9.17 3.20
CA ASN A 22 2.43 10.33 4.02
C ASN A 22 2.35 9.93 5.50
N ILE A 23 1.73 8.79 5.82
CA ILE A 23 1.64 8.23 7.18
C ILE A 23 3.04 7.99 7.76
N ALA A 24 3.98 7.46 6.97
CA ALA A 24 5.35 7.25 7.39
C ALA A 24 6.14 8.54 7.69
N GLN A 25 5.58 9.69 7.33
CA GLN A 25 6.15 11.02 7.56
C GLN A 25 5.35 11.82 8.60
N LEU A 26 4.35 11.21 9.25
CA LEU A 26 3.64 11.85 10.36
C LEU A 26 4.60 12.09 11.52
N GLY A 27 4.55 13.31 12.04
CA GLY A 27 5.18 13.71 13.30
C GLY A 27 4.10 14.09 14.30
N TYR A 28 4.43 13.96 15.58
CA TYR A 28 3.58 14.34 16.70
C TYR A 28 4.35 15.34 17.57
N GLU A 29 3.64 16.29 18.16
CA GLU A 29 4.19 17.30 19.06
C GLU A 29 4.05 16.83 20.52
N GLU A 30 4.90 17.35 21.43
CA GLU A 30 4.91 16.90 22.83
C GLU A 30 3.64 17.30 23.60
N ASP A 31 2.91 18.30 23.12
CA ASP A 31 1.68 18.86 23.69
C ASP A 31 0.40 18.40 22.98
N ASP A 32 0.50 17.44 22.05
CA ASP A 32 -0.67 16.79 21.43
C ASP A 32 -1.53 16.06 22.48
N ASP A 33 -2.85 16.08 22.29
CA ASP A 33 -3.78 15.37 23.15
C ASP A 33 -3.63 13.84 22.98
N LEU A 34 -3.27 13.15 24.06
CA LEU A 34 -3.00 11.71 24.04
C LEU A 34 -4.25 10.86 23.72
N GLU A 35 -5.43 11.30 24.12
CA GLU A 35 -6.69 10.56 23.87
C GLU A 35 -7.08 10.69 22.38
N GLU A 36 -6.94 11.89 21.81
CA GLU A 36 -7.13 12.11 20.37
C GLU A 36 -6.09 11.35 19.53
N LEU A 37 -4.84 11.32 20.00
CA LEU A 37 -3.76 10.60 19.35
C LEU A 37 -3.98 9.09 19.36
N GLU A 38 -4.46 8.52 20.47
CA GLU A 38 -4.78 7.10 20.58
C GLU A 38 -5.91 6.71 19.61
N LEU A 39 -6.96 7.53 19.52
CA LEU A 39 -8.06 7.32 18.59
C LEU A 39 -7.57 7.37 17.13
N SER A 40 -6.81 8.41 16.78
CA SER A 40 -6.26 8.60 15.43
C SER A 40 -5.29 7.47 15.06
N PHE A 41 -4.51 6.98 16.01
CA PHE A 41 -3.60 5.85 15.81
C PHE A 41 -4.36 4.56 15.48
N GLU A 42 -5.48 4.29 16.15
CA GLU A 42 -6.31 3.12 15.86
C GLU A 42 -6.87 3.16 14.42
N GLU A 43 -7.32 4.33 13.97
CA GLU A 43 -7.78 4.54 12.59
C GLU A 43 -6.66 4.32 11.57
N ILE A 44 -5.47 4.90 11.79
CA ILE A 44 -4.30 4.71 10.93
C ILE A 44 -3.91 3.23 10.89
N ARG A 45 -3.92 2.54 12.04
CA ARG A 45 -3.59 1.12 12.12
C ARG A 45 -4.53 0.26 11.27
N GLU A 46 -5.83 0.53 11.33
CA GLU A 46 -6.81 -0.18 10.52
C GLU A 46 -6.64 0.13 9.04
N TYR A 47 -6.42 1.40 8.69
CA TYR A 47 -6.13 1.79 7.31
C TYR A 47 -4.90 1.08 6.75
N VAL A 48 -3.80 1.03 7.50
CA VAL A 48 -2.57 0.33 7.09
C VAL A 48 -2.83 -1.16 6.85
N ARG A 49 -3.65 -1.80 7.69
CA ARG A 49 -4.04 -3.21 7.52
C ARG A 49 -4.81 -3.42 6.22
N MET A 50 -5.80 -2.57 5.94
CA MET A 50 -6.61 -2.63 4.72
C MET A 50 -5.77 -2.35 3.46
N ALA A 51 -4.90 -1.33 3.50
CA ALA A 51 -3.99 -1.01 2.42
C ALA A 51 -3.02 -2.16 2.10
N ALA A 52 -2.53 -2.87 3.13
CA ALA A 52 -1.70 -4.06 2.95
C ALA A 52 -2.45 -5.20 2.25
N ILE A 53 -3.70 -5.46 2.63
CA ILE A 53 -4.56 -6.47 1.99
C ILE A 53 -4.83 -6.11 0.52
N LEU A 54 -5.15 -4.85 0.25
CA LEU A 54 -5.38 -4.33 -1.10
C LEU A 54 -4.13 -4.51 -1.97
N CYS A 55 -2.98 -4.04 -1.50
CA CYS A 55 -1.70 -4.18 -2.20
C CYS A 55 -1.37 -5.65 -2.50
N HIS A 56 -1.52 -6.53 -1.50
CA HIS A 56 -1.27 -7.96 -1.68
C HIS A 56 -2.18 -8.55 -2.75
N SER A 57 -3.47 -8.25 -2.69
CA SER A 57 -4.48 -8.77 -3.63
C SER A 57 -4.19 -8.34 -5.07
N ASP A 58 -3.84 -7.07 -5.29
CA ASP A 58 -3.52 -6.54 -6.61
C ASP A 58 -2.22 -7.11 -7.17
N PHE A 59 -1.16 -7.18 -6.36
CA PHE A 59 0.13 -7.69 -6.83
C PHE A 59 0.13 -9.21 -7.02
N ALA A 60 -0.67 -9.96 -6.24
CA ALA A 60 -0.90 -11.37 -6.48
C ALA A 60 -1.59 -11.61 -7.84
N ARG A 61 -2.61 -10.81 -8.19
CA ARG A 61 -3.28 -10.88 -9.50
C ARG A 61 -2.35 -10.57 -10.68
N LEU A 62 -1.46 -9.60 -10.54
CA LEU A 62 -0.48 -9.27 -11.58
C LEU A 62 0.56 -10.39 -11.80
N SER A 63 0.84 -11.19 -10.78
CA SER A 63 1.83 -12.27 -10.83
C SER A 63 1.32 -13.53 -11.53
N THR A 64 0.00 -13.66 -11.77
CA THR A 64 -0.60 -14.84 -12.42
C THR A 64 -0.93 -14.62 -13.91
N ALA A 65 -0.58 -13.47 -14.50
CA ALA A 65 -0.64 -13.29 -15.95
C ALA A 65 0.34 -14.28 -16.62
N PRO A 66 -0.07 -15.05 -17.64
CA PRO A 66 0.76 -16.10 -18.20
C PRO A 66 2.02 -15.48 -18.81
N GLU A 67 3.18 -15.77 -18.21
CA GLU A 67 4.49 -15.55 -18.81
C GLU A 67 4.52 -16.26 -20.16
N ASN A 68 4.45 -15.48 -21.25
CA ASN A 68 4.72 -15.90 -22.62
C ASN A 68 4.23 -17.30 -22.99
N ALA A 69 3.02 -17.38 -23.54
CA ALA A 69 2.66 -18.50 -24.42
C ALA A 69 3.64 -18.50 -25.61
N LYS A 70 4.79 -19.18 -25.44
CA LYS A 70 5.71 -19.49 -26.54
C LYS A 70 4.87 -20.16 -27.62
N PRO A 71 4.97 -19.76 -28.90
CA PRO A 71 4.23 -20.43 -29.95
C PRO A 71 4.71 -21.88 -29.99
N THR A 72 3.82 -22.82 -29.67
CA THR A 72 4.08 -24.25 -29.89
C THR A 72 4.15 -24.44 -31.40
N LEU A 73 5.33 -24.79 -31.91
CA LEU A 73 5.52 -25.12 -33.32
C LEU A 73 4.86 -26.48 -33.57
N HIS A 74 3.80 -26.51 -34.38
CA HIS A 74 3.26 -27.71 -34.99
C HIS A 74 3.65 -27.75 -36.46
#